data_AF-X1DBW5-F1
#
_entry.id   AF-X1DBW5-F1
#
_cell.length_a   1.000
_cell.length_b   1.000
_cell.length_c   1.000
_cell.angle_alpha   90.00
_cell.angle_beta   90.00
_cell.angle_gamma   90.00
#
_symmetry.space_group_name_H-M   'P 1'
#
loop_
_entity.id
_entity.type
_entity.pdbx_description
1 polymer ?
#
loop_
_entity_poly.entity_id
_entity_poly.type
_entity_poly.pdbx_seq_one_letter_code
_entity_poly.pdbx_strand_id
1 'polypeptide(L)'
;TVMTLAQGIKDKAIELGFDLAGITDASALNNEQFELFTDWLAFGYAGRMDYMRKNLDKRTSPAKLLKNAQSVICLGLNYTPPKTQKQPEPTDPAGRVANYAQYEDYHFFIKKQLRKLTDFISSITGEPLQF
;
A
#
# COMPACT_ATOMS: atom_id res chain seq x y z
N THR A 1 8.85 -27.74 -10.04
CA THR A 1 8.46 -26.58 -10.86
C THR A 1 9.42 -25.45 -10.57
N VAL A 2 10.02 -24.83 -11.58
CA VAL A 2 10.90 -23.67 -11.35
C VAL A 2 10.04 -22.52 -10.84
N MET A 3 10.35 -22.00 -9.66
CA MET A 3 9.66 -20.86 -9.07
C MET A 3 9.93 -19.61 -9.92
N THR A 4 8.88 -18.88 -10.32
CA THR A 4 9.06 -17.64 -11.08
C THR A 4 9.49 -16.50 -10.15
N LEU A 5 10.14 -15.46 -10.70
CA LEU A 5 10.49 -14.26 -9.95
C LEU A 5 9.27 -13.66 -9.24
N ALA A 6 8.13 -13.56 -9.95
CA ALA A 6 6.88 -13.05 -9.39
C ALA A 6 6.40 -13.87 -8.18
N GLN A 7 6.52 -15.19 -8.23
CA GLN A 7 6.14 -16.04 -7.09
C GLN A 7 7.14 -15.87 -5.93
N GLY A 8 8.44 -15.81 -6.21
CA GLY A 8 9.48 -15.55 -5.19
C GLY A 8 9.24 -14.26 -4.41
N ILE A 9 8.85 -13.19 -5.10
CA ILE A 9 8.54 -11.89 -4.49
C ILE A 9 7.30 -11.98 -3.59
N LYS A 10 6.24 -12.62 -4.07
CA LYS A 10 5.00 -12.78 -3.30
C LYS A 10 5.24 -13.61 -2.05
N ASP A 11 5.92 -14.75 -2.18
CA ASP A 11 6.21 -15.63 -1.05
C ASP A 11 7.09 -14.94 -0.03
N LYS A 12 8.08 -14.15 -0.47
CA LYS A 12 8.88 -13.34 0.45
C LYS A 12 8.06 -12.28 1.16
N ALA A 13 7.13 -11.62 0.48
CA ALA A 13 6.26 -10.65 1.11
C ALA A 13 5.41 -11.30 2.21
N ILE A 14 4.87 -12.50 1.98
CA ILE A 14 4.13 -13.25 3.00
C ILE A 14 5.05 -13.63 4.17
N GLU A 15 6.26 -14.11 3.91
CA GLU A 15 7.27 -14.41 4.95
C GLU A 15 7.61 -13.16 5.80
N LEU A 16 7.64 -11.98 5.17
CA LEU A 16 7.86 -10.70 5.83
C LEU A 16 6.61 -10.21 6.60
N GLY A 17 5.53 -10.98 6.65
CA GLY A 17 4.36 -10.70 7.48
C GLY A 17 3.29 -9.83 6.80
N PHE A 18 3.31 -9.71 5.46
CA PHE A 18 2.13 -9.23 4.73
C PHE A 18 1.11 -10.37 4.59
N ASP A 19 -0.18 -10.05 4.64
CA ASP A 19 -1.24 -11.05 4.47
C ASP A 19 -1.59 -11.31 3.00
N LEU A 20 -1.34 -10.31 2.14
CA LEU A 20 -1.63 -10.38 0.72
C LEU A 20 -0.48 -9.80 -0.09
N ALA A 21 -0.20 -10.41 -1.25
CA ALA A 21 0.77 -9.93 -2.22
C ALA A 21 0.28 -10.15 -3.66
N GLY A 22 0.11 -9.06 -4.40
CA GLY A 22 -0.30 -9.03 -5.80
C GLY A 22 0.71 -8.28 -6.67
N ILE A 23 0.68 -8.54 -7.98
CA ILE A 23 1.48 -7.79 -8.96
C ILE A 23 0.56 -7.44 -10.11
N THR A 24 0.55 -6.17 -10.50
CA THR A 24 -0.16 -5.65 -11.68
C THR A 24 0.82 -4.86 -12.55
N ASP A 25 0.41 -4.49 -13.76
CA ASP A 25 1.22 -3.66 -14.63
C ASP A 25 1.24 -2.19 -14.15
N ALA A 26 2.25 -1.45 -14.59
CA ALA A 26 2.44 -0.05 -14.23
C ALA A 26 1.81 0.91 -15.26
N SER A 27 0.77 0.48 -16.00
CA SER A 27 0.09 1.35 -16.96
C SER A 27 -0.60 2.53 -16.27
N ALA A 28 -0.84 3.57 -17.04
CA ALA A 28 -1.67 4.67 -16.58
C ALA A 28 -3.13 4.20 -16.39
N LEU A 29 -3.84 4.86 -15.48
CA LEU A 29 -5.28 4.67 -15.34
C LEU A 29 -5.96 4.90 -16.69
N ASN A 30 -6.99 4.11 -16.97
CA ASN A 30 -7.81 4.33 -18.14
C ASN A 30 -8.65 5.62 -17.99
N ASN A 31 -9.26 6.08 -19.09
CA ASN A 31 -10.01 7.35 -19.10
C ASN A 31 -11.15 7.35 -18.07
N GLU A 32 -11.89 6.25 -17.94
CA GLU A 32 -12.99 6.12 -16.98
C GLU A 32 -12.50 6.27 -15.53
N GLN A 33 -11.43 5.57 -15.16
CA GLN A 33 -10.82 5.66 -13.83
C GLN A 33 -10.26 7.05 -13.54
N PHE A 34 -9.65 7.68 -14.55
CA PHE A 34 -9.14 9.04 -14.45
C PHE A 34 -10.29 10.03 -14.22
N GLU A 35 -11.35 9.96 -15.03
CA GLU A 35 -12.53 10.81 -14.94
C GLU A 35 -13.21 10.67 -13.58
N LEU A 36 -13.47 9.44 -13.12
CA LEU A 36 -14.02 9.15 -11.80
C LEU A 36 -13.22 9.82 -10.67
N PHE A 37 -11.88 9.74 -10.74
CA PHE A 37 -11.03 10.38 -9.74
C PHE A 37 -11.08 11.90 -9.82
N THR A 38 -11.03 12.47 -11.02
CA THR A 38 -11.08 13.93 -11.21
C THR A 38 -12.43 14.53 -10.83
N ASP A 39 -13.52 13.83 -11.11
CA ASP A 39 -14.87 14.23 -10.72
C ASP A 39 -15.01 14.18 -9.20
N TRP A 40 -14.54 13.12 -8.56
CA TRP A 40 -14.52 13.01 -7.10
C TRP A 40 -13.76 14.19 -6.44
N LEU A 41 -12.64 14.63 -7.05
CA LEU A 41 -11.94 15.85 -6.62
C LEU A 41 -12.73 17.13 -6.89
N ALA A 42 -13.40 17.23 -8.05
CA ALA A 42 -14.21 18.40 -8.42
C ALA A 42 -15.42 18.59 -7.49
N PHE A 43 -16.06 17.50 -7.08
CA PHE A 43 -17.15 17.51 -6.09
C PHE A 43 -16.72 17.82 -4.65
N GLY A 44 -15.42 18.01 -4.40
CA GLY A 44 -14.91 18.37 -3.08
C GLY A 44 -14.86 17.22 -2.08
N TYR A 45 -15.02 15.97 -2.54
CA TYR A 45 -15.05 14.79 -1.66
C TYR A 45 -13.71 14.48 -0.97
N ALA A 46 -12.62 15.12 -1.39
CA ALA A 46 -11.32 15.06 -0.71
C ALA A 46 -11.28 15.78 0.65
N GLY A 47 -12.30 16.60 0.99
CA GLY A 47 -12.31 17.38 2.21
C GLY A 47 -11.06 18.25 2.33
N ARG A 48 -10.25 18.03 3.39
CA ARG A 48 -8.99 18.76 3.64
C ARG A 48 -7.73 18.06 3.08
N MET A 49 -7.88 16.99 2.30
CA MET A 49 -6.75 16.25 1.73
C MET A 49 -6.18 16.96 0.50
N ASP A 50 -5.68 18.19 0.65
CA ASP A 50 -5.18 19.01 -0.47
C ASP A 50 -4.06 18.34 -1.27
N TYR A 51 -3.30 17.43 -0.63
CA TYR A 51 -2.29 16.64 -1.30
C TYR A 51 -2.86 15.73 -2.40
N MET A 52 -4.14 15.36 -2.36
CA MET A 52 -4.79 14.54 -3.39
C MET A 52 -4.83 15.26 -4.74
N ARG A 53 -4.89 16.60 -4.73
CA ARG A 53 -4.85 17.44 -5.94
C ARG A 53 -3.43 17.65 -6.49
N LYS A 54 -2.41 17.44 -5.67
CA LYS A 54 -1.00 17.62 -6.07
C LYS A 54 -0.53 16.45 -6.92
N ASN A 55 0.31 16.73 -7.92
CA ASN A 55 0.96 15.75 -8.80
C ASN A 55 -0.03 14.75 -9.44
N LEU A 56 -1.16 15.25 -9.96
CA LEU A 56 -2.24 14.43 -10.52
C LEU A 56 -1.72 13.46 -11.59
N ASP A 57 -0.83 13.95 -12.45
CA ASP A 57 -0.21 13.20 -13.53
C ASP A 57 0.63 12.01 -13.02
N LYS A 58 1.36 12.18 -11.92
CA LYS A 58 2.13 11.09 -11.28
C LYS A 58 1.23 10.10 -10.55
N ARG A 59 0.08 10.57 -10.03
CA ARG A 59 -0.88 9.74 -9.30
C ARG A 59 -1.62 8.78 -10.23
N THR A 60 -1.85 9.19 -11.47
CA THR A 60 -2.61 8.43 -12.45
C THR A 60 -1.70 7.66 -13.42
N SER A 61 -0.38 7.86 -13.36
CA SER A 61 0.60 7.18 -14.21
C SER A 61 1.87 6.80 -13.41
N PRO A 62 2.00 5.53 -13.00
CA PRO A 62 3.17 5.05 -12.25
C PRO A 62 4.51 5.28 -12.97
N ALA A 63 4.53 5.21 -14.30
CA ALA A 63 5.72 5.47 -15.11
C ALA A 63 6.28 6.91 -14.98
N LYS A 64 5.45 7.87 -14.53
CA LYS A 64 5.90 9.25 -14.22
C LYS A 64 6.49 9.38 -12.82
N LEU A 65 6.26 8.40 -11.94
CA LEU A 65 6.85 8.34 -10.61
C LEU A 65 8.22 7.66 -10.65
N LEU A 66 8.32 6.53 -11.35
CA LEU A 66 9.55 5.78 -11.54
C LEU A 66 9.75 5.49 -13.03
N LYS A 67 10.83 6.02 -13.60
CA LYS A 67 11.15 5.84 -15.02
C LYS A 67 11.30 4.35 -15.32
N ASN A 68 10.70 3.90 -16.44
CA ASN A 68 10.69 2.50 -16.89
C ASN A 68 9.97 1.53 -15.93
N ALA A 69 9.12 2.01 -15.02
CA ALA A 69 8.28 1.12 -14.23
C ALA A 69 7.39 0.28 -15.15
N GLN A 70 7.43 -1.05 -14.98
CA GLN A 70 6.64 -2.01 -15.75
C GLN A 70 5.57 -2.70 -14.90
N SER A 71 5.79 -2.78 -13.59
CA SER A 71 4.89 -3.45 -12.66
C SER A 71 4.78 -2.71 -11.34
N VAL A 72 3.68 -2.97 -10.63
CA VAL A 72 3.41 -2.49 -9.28
C VAL A 72 3.18 -3.72 -8.40
N ILE A 73 3.94 -3.81 -7.31
CA ILE A 73 3.75 -4.83 -6.27
C ILE A 73 2.79 -4.25 -5.23
N CYS A 74 1.61 -4.85 -5.11
CA CYS A 74 0.55 -4.44 -4.18
C CYS A 74 0.55 -5.37 -2.97
N LEU A 75 0.68 -4.81 -1.77
CA LEU A 75 0.74 -5.56 -0.51
C LEU A 75 -0.44 -5.20 0.39
N GLY A 76 -0.95 -6.18 1.14
CA GLY A 76 -2.03 -5.99 2.11
C GLY A 76 -1.61 -6.47 3.50
N LEU A 77 -2.04 -5.74 4.52
CA LEU A 77 -1.84 -6.08 5.92
C LEU A 77 -3.17 -5.95 6.68
N ASN A 78 -3.55 -7.01 7.37
CA ASN A 78 -4.72 -7.06 8.22
C ASN A 78 -4.37 -6.48 9.60
N TYR A 79 -5.08 -5.43 9.99
CA TYR A 79 -4.94 -4.76 11.28
C TYR A 79 -6.15 -4.98 12.19
N THR A 80 -6.94 -6.03 11.95
CA THR A 80 -8.13 -6.34 12.75
C THR A 80 -7.72 -6.63 14.20
N PRO A 81 -8.29 -5.91 15.19
CA PRO A 81 -7.96 -6.16 16.57
C PRO A 81 -8.37 -7.55 17.06
N PRO A 82 -7.57 -8.20 17.91
CA PRO A 82 -7.93 -9.50 18.45
C PRO A 82 -9.22 -9.40 19.28
N LYS A 83 -10.09 -10.41 19.16
CA LYS A 83 -11.40 -10.47 19.83
C LYS A 83 -11.32 -10.35 21.37
N THR A 84 -10.15 -10.55 21.94
CA THR A 84 -9.86 -10.47 23.38
C THR A 84 -9.63 -9.04 23.87
N GLN A 85 -9.52 -8.04 22.98
CA GLN A 85 -9.51 -6.65 23.40
C GLN A 85 -10.85 -6.31 24.06
N LYS A 86 -10.80 -6.05 25.37
CA LYS A 86 -11.96 -5.64 26.15
C LYS A 86 -12.57 -4.41 25.50
N GLN A 87 -13.85 -4.50 25.13
CA GLN A 87 -14.58 -3.30 24.79
C GLN A 87 -14.76 -2.47 26.08
N PRO A 88 -14.71 -1.12 25.98
CA PRO A 88 -15.04 -0.28 27.13
C PRO A 88 -16.41 -0.67 27.67
N GLU A 89 -16.53 -0.73 28.99
CA GLU A 89 -17.84 -0.95 29.63
C GLU A 89 -18.76 0.24 29.31
N PRO A 90 -20.08 0.03 29.13
CA PRO A 90 -21.02 1.08 28.72
C PRO A 90 -21.07 2.31 29.64
N THR A 91 -20.55 2.18 30.86
CA THR A 91 -20.54 3.22 31.89
C THR A 91 -19.31 4.14 31.83
N ASP A 92 -18.30 3.80 31.03
CA ASP A 92 -17.10 4.62 30.86
C ASP A 92 -17.32 5.60 29.69
N PRO A 93 -17.25 6.93 29.89
CA PRO A 93 -17.41 7.91 28.81
C PRO A 93 -16.18 7.87 27.88
N ALA A 94 -16.06 6.81 27.08
CA ALA A 94 -14.94 6.56 26.19
C ALA A 94 -15.37 6.63 24.72
N GLY A 95 -14.67 7.45 23.94
CA GLY A 95 -14.78 7.45 22.48
C GLY A 95 -14.10 6.22 21.86
N ARG A 96 -14.49 5.88 20.62
CA ARG A 96 -13.83 4.79 19.86
C ARG A 96 -12.74 5.34 18.97
N VAL A 97 -11.55 4.76 19.06
CA VAL A 97 -10.43 5.03 18.14
C VAL A 97 -10.51 4.04 16.98
N ALA A 98 -10.29 4.51 15.75
CA ALA A 98 -10.26 3.66 14.56
C ALA A 98 -9.16 2.58 14.67
N ASN A 99 -9.46 1.35 14.24
CA ASN A 99 -8.57 0.19 14.45
C ASN A 99 -7.14 0.40 13.92
N TYR A 100 -6.96 1.10 12.80
CA TYR A 100 -5.63 1.35 12.23
C TYR A 100 -4.76 2.27 13.10
N ALA A 101 -5.35 2.99 14.06
CA ALA A 101 -4.69 3.94 14.96
C ALA A 101 -4.55 3.39 16.39
N GLN A 102 -4.84 2.11 16.62
CA GLN A 102 -4.73 1.47 17.93
C GLN A 102 -3.36 0.81 18.19
N TYR A 103 -2.55 0.66 17.14
CA TYR A 103 -1.22 0.06 17.20
C TYR A 103 -0.14 1.13 17.07
N GLU A 104 1.12 0.71 17.19
CA GLU A 104 2.24 1.53 16.72
C GLU A 104 2.01 1.97 15.27
N ASP A 105 2.53 3.15 14.93
CA ASP A 105 2.31 3.76 13.62
C ASP A 105 2.76 2.80 12.49
N TYR A 106 1.75 2.31 11.76
CA TYR A 106 1.91 1.32 10.72
C TYR A 106 2.88 1.78 9.63
N HIS A 107 3.05 3.09 9.43
CA HIS A 107 3.96 3.62 8.41
C HIS A 107 5.40 3.16 8.67
N PHE A 108 5.86 3.11 9.93
CA PHE A 108 7.21 2.67 10.25
C PHE A 108 7.37 1.16 10.04
N PHE A 109 6.40 0.38 10.48
CA PHE A 109 6.40 -1.06 10.30
C PHE A 109 6.41 -1.44 8.81
N ILE A 110 5.44 -0.93 8.04
CA ILE A 110 5.33 -1.23 6.60
C ILE A 110 6.58 -0.79 5.86
N LYS A 111 7.11 0.41 6.14
CA LYS A 111 8.35 0.90 5.48
C LYS A 111 9.55 0.00 5.77
N LYS A 112 9.68 -0.52 6.99
CA LYS A 112 10.75 -1.47 7.35
C LYS A 112 10.63 -2.77 6.57
N GLN A 113 9.42 -3.31 6.42
CA GLN A 113 9.19 -4.55 5.68
C GLN A 113 9.36 -4.37 4.17
N LEU A 114 8.95 -3.23 3.61
CA LEU A 114 9.21 -2.87 2.22
C LEU A 114 10.70 -2.75 1.90
N ARG A 115 11.52 -2.21 2.81
CA ARG A 115 12.99 -2.20 2.67
C ARG A 115 13.54 -3.62 2.55
N LYS A 116 13.17 -4.51 3.47
CA LYS A 116 13.61 -5.92 3.42
C LYS A 116 13.18 -6.63 2.13
N LEU A 117 11.97 -6.36 1.64
CA LEU A 117 11.50 -6.92 0.38
C LEU A 117 12.32 -6.39 -0.80
N THR A 118 12.64 -5.09 -0.80
CA THR A 118 13.49 -4.44 -1.80
C THR A 118 14.91 -5.04 -1.81
N ASP A 119 15.50 -5.24 -0.64
CA ASP A 119 16.82 -5.88 -0.49
C ASP A 119 16.80 -7.32 -1.03
N PHE A 120 15.75 -8.08 -0.70
CA PHE A 120 15.57 -9.42 -1.23
C PHE A 120 15.45 -9.43 -2.76
N ILE A 121 14.61 -8.58 -3.34
CA ILE A 121 14.46 -8.49 -4.80
C ILE A 121 15.82 -8.17 -5.44
N SER A 122 16.53 -7.19 -4.89
CA SER A 122 17.86 -6.80 -5.38
C SER A 122 18.85 -7.97 -5.33
N SER A 123 18.78 -8.82 -4.29
CA SER A 123 19.64 -10.00 -4.15
C SER A 123 19.39 -11.08 -5.20
N ILE A 124 18.13 -11.30 -5.60
CA ILE A 124 17.76 -12.35 -6.55
C ILE A 124 17.81 -11.89 -8.01
N THR A 125 17.75 -10.59 -8.27
CA THR A 125 17.90 -10.01 -9.61
C THR A 125 19.34 -9.60 -9.91
N GLY A 126 20.15 -9.35 -8.87
CA GLY A 126 21.49 -8.76 -9.01
C GLY A 126 21.48 -7.26 -9.31
N GLU A 127 20.30 -6.62 -9.28
CA GLU A 127 20.12 -5.21 -9.62
C GLU A 127 19.66 -4.42 -8.38
N PRO A 128 20.36 -3.33 -8.00
CA PRO A 128 19.97 -2.55 -6.84
C PRO A 128 18.66 -1.79 -7.10
N LEU A 129 17.69 -1.98 -6.21
CA LEU A 129 16.44 -1.20 -6.22
C LEU A 129 16.53 -0.03 -5.24
N GLN A 130 16.05 1.14 -5.69
CA GLN A 130 15.97 2.33 -4.85
C GLN A 130 14.63 2.38 -4.10
N PHE A 131 14.68 2.48 -2.77
CA PHE A 131 13.52 2.65 -1.89
C PHE A 131 13.75 3.69 -0.78
#